data_AF-A0A535KIY1-F1
#
_entry.id   AF-A0A535KIY1-F1
#
_cell.length_a   1.000
_cell.length_b   1.000
_cell.length_c   1.000
_cell.angle_alpha   90.00
_cell.angle_beta   90.00
_cell.angle_gamma   90.00
#
_symmetry.space_group_name_H-M   'P 1'
#
loop_
_entity.id
_entity.type
_entity.pdbx_description
1 polymer ?
#
loop_
_entity_poly.entity_id
_entity_poly.type
_entity_poly.pdbx_seq_one_letter_code
_entity_poly.pdbx_strand_id
1 'polypeptide(L)'
;MNRQSPSLSDAQLDKQGVIDSVNSGIDVSTNPPVDNGKHFNGISLFWHDRLIEAGLILSMALYYVIGNSNLGSGYLFHLNPLFSAPFLLLFAVLCWYRLPFAIALLPLTLPYYLLHKTIVSHYSFSLAEITLGVCLLVALLQFLLWRNRWQYWLSWQELRDRLGPFIIPVVVFLVAAAFSIIIAYNKVDALRSFREEVFDPLLYVALALYCLRSRQDVTRLLGALLGSGFLVALLGIVQFFFFKNQLVLESDGIRRVHVMYGSANSIGLLFDYVLPIGFALVVSRTQYPWSALA
;
A
#
# COMPACT_ATOMS: atom_id res chain seq x y z
N MET A 1 -19.74 53.79 79.18
CA MET A 1 -18.45 54.50 79.06
C MET A 1 -18.22 54.81 77.59
N ASN A 2 -17.98 56.10 77.28
CA ASN A 2 -17.22 56.69 76.16
C ASN A 2 -17.20 55.98 74.79
N ARG A 3 -17.21 56.64 73.63
CA ARG A 3 -17.40 58.01 73.13
C ARG A 3 -17.07 57.86 71.62
N GLN A 4 -17.55 58.79 70.80
CA GLN A 4 -16.94 59.20 69.51
C GLN A 4 -17.09 58.28 68.27
N SER A 5 -18.01 58.69 67.40
CA SER A 5 -17.80 58.82 65.94
C SER A 5 -16.63 59.80 65.66
N PRO A 6 -15.85 59.75 64.55
CA PRO A 6 -16.38 59.96 63.18
C PRO A 6 -15.55 59.43 61.96
N SER A 7 -16.09 59.74 60.76
CA SER A 7 -15.45 60.18 59.51
C SER A 7 -14.64 59.26 58.57
N LEU A 8 -15.07 59.32 57.30
CA LEU A 8 -14.34 59.10 56.05
C LEU A 8 -13.01 59.88 55.96
N SER A 9 -11.98 59.28 55.36
CA SER A 9 -11.09 59.94 54.37
C SER A 9 -10.12 58.93 53.71
N ASP A 10 -10.04 59.07 52.39
CA ASP A 10 -8.98 58.74 51.42
C ASP A 10 -7.63 58.18 51.88
N ALA A 11 -7.19 57.12 51.19
CA ALA A 11 -5.79 56.93 50.80
C ALA A 11 -5.69 56.02 49.57
N GLN A 12 -5.51 56.63 48.41
CA GLN A 12 -4.88 56.03 47.23
C GLN A 12 -3.36 55.89 47.42
N LEU A 13 -2.74 55.09 46.55
CA LEU A 13 -1.31 54.79 46.36
C LEU A 13 -0.73 53.87 47.47
N ASP A 14 -0.09 52.73 47.19
CA ASP A 14 0.94 52.51 46.18
C ASP A 14 1.30 51.00 46.13
N LYS A 15 1.35 50.42 44.93
CA LYS A 15 2.39 49.51 44.43
C LYS A 15 1.89 48.70 43.24
N GLN A 16 2.06 49.35 42.09
CA GLN A 16 2.30 48.74 40.80
C GLN A 16 3.48 47.76 40.90
N GLY A 17 3.31 46.53 40.42
CA GLY A 17 4.44 45.68 40.07
C GLY A 17 4.23 44.20 40.31
N VAL A 18 4.40 43.44 39.21
CA VAL A 18 4.96 42.09 39.17
C VAL A 18 3.94 40.94 39.04
N ILE A 19 3.67 40.65 37.76
CA ILE A 19 3.46 39.34 37.11
C ILE A 19 2.00 38.90 36.91
N ASP A 20 1.43 39.46 35.84
CA ASP A 20 0.68 38.69 34.85
C ASP A 20 1.59 37.60 34.26
N SER A 21 1.18 36.33 34.34
CA SER A 21 1.35 35.30 33.29
C SER A 21 1.13 33.90 33.87
N VAL A 22 0.10 33.22 33.39
CA VAL A 22 0.06 31.83 32.88
C VAL A 22 -1.42 31.46 32.82
N ASN A 23 -2.08 32.07 31.84
CA ASN A 23 -3.32 31.57 31.28
C ASN A 23 -3.08 31.50 29.77
N SER A 24 -2.18 30.62 29.34
CA SER A 24 -1.98 30.35 27.93
C SER A 24 -3.01 29.30 27.51
N GLY A 25 -4.17 29.80 27.10
CA GLY A 25 -5.08 29.05 26.27
C GLY A 25 -4.31 28.42 25.13
N ILE A 26 -4.52 27.12 24.93
CA ILE A 26 -4.15 26.46 23.69
C ILE A 26 -5.11 27.03 22.65
N ASP A 27 -4.67 28.11 22.00
CA ASP A 27 -5.24 28.60 20.75
C ASP A 27 -5.04 27.47 19.73
N VAL A 28 -6.02 26.57 19.65
CA VAL A 28 -6.23 25.75 18.48
C VAL A 28 -6.57 26.73 17.37
N SER A 29 -5.57 27.13 16.62
CA SER A 29 -5.75 27.98 15.45
C SER A 29 -6.77 27.33 14.53
N THR A 30 -7.99 27.87 14.51
CA THR A 30 -9.08 27.51 13.59
C THR A 30 -8.87 28.10 12.21
N ASN A 31 -7.70 28.71 11.95
CA ASN A 31 -7.37 29.20 10.63
C ASN A 31 -6.97 28.01 9.76
N PRO A 32 -7.59 27.83 8.57
CA PRO A 32 -7.10 26.85 7.62
C PRO A 32 -5.62 27.13 7.34
N PRO A 33 -4.81 26.08 7.08
CA PRO A 33 -3.41 26.28 6.74
C PRO A 33 -3.32 27.29 5.60
N VAL A 34 -2.65 28.41 5.86
CA VAL A 34 -2.37 29.43 4.83
C VAL A 34 -1.59 28.71 3.74
N ASP A 35 -2.28 28.45 2.64
CA ASP A 35 -1.74 27.89 1.42
C ASP A 35 -0.71 28.90 0.89
N ASN A 36 0.55 28.70 1.27
CA ASN A 36 1.68 29.48 0.80
C ASN A 36 1.97 29.11 -0.65
N GLY A 37 1.02 29.41 -1.55
CA GLY A 37 1.19 30.13 -2.81
C GLY A 37 2.32 29.71 -3.74
N LYS A 38 2.93 28.53 -3.57
CA LYS A 38 3.84 27.95 -4.55
C LYS A 38 3.00 27.23 -5.59
N HIS A 39 2.25 28.03 -6.32
CA HIS A 39 1.63 27.63 -7.58
C HIS A 39 2.74 27.19 -8.53
N PHE A 40 2.98 25.88 -8.59
CA PHE A 40 3.56 25.30 -9.80
C PHE A 40 2.58 25.59 -10.94
N ASN A 41 3.08 26.19 -12.02
CA ASN A 41 2.29 26.58 -13.19
C ASN A 41 1.33 25.46 -13.65
N GLY A 42 0.03 25.71 -13.52
CA GLY A 42 -1.03 25.15 -14.37
C GLY A 42 -1.66 23.81 -14.01
N ILE A 43 -1.09 22.99 -13.11
CA ILE A 43 -1.65 21.67 -12.77
C ILE A 43 -1.95 21.62 -11.27
N SER A 44 -3.22 21.38 -10.91
CA SER A 44 -3.58 21.22 -9.50
C SER A 44 -2.84 20.04 -8.88
N LEU A 45 -2.48 20.13 -7.60
CA LEU A 45 -1.77 19.07 -6.87
C LEU A 45 -2.47 17.70 -7.00
N PHE A 46 -3.80 17.72 -7.09
CA PHE A 46 -4.64 16.57 -7.36
C PHE A 46 -4.32 15.86 -8.68
N TRP A 47 -4.23 16.62 -9.79
CA TRP A 47 -3.93 16.05 -11.11
C TRP A 47 -2.50 15.52 -11.19
N HIS A 48 -1.56 16.18 -10.53
CA HIS A 48 -0.18 15.70 -10.45
C HIS A 48 -0.11 14.30 -9.80
N ASP A 49 -0.76 14.13 -8.65
CA ASP A 49 -0.80 12.84 -7.95
C ASP A 49 -1.49 11.75 -8.79
N ARG A 50 -2.56 12.09 -9.52
CA ARG A 50 -3.27 11.16 -10.41
C ARG A 50 -2.43 10.76 -11.62
N LEU A 51 -1.67 11.68 -12.19
CA LEU A 51 -0.75 11.38 -13.30
C LEU A 51 0.38 10.46 -12.85
N ILE A 52 0.91 10.63 -11.63
CA ILE A 52 1.92 9.71 -11.07
C ILE A 52 1.32 8.32 -10.84
N GLU A 53 0.13 8.25 -10.26
CA GLU A 53 -0.59 6.99 -10.04
C GLU A 53 -0.84 6.24 -11.35
N ALA A 54 -1.39 6.93 -12.35
CA ALA A 54 -1.59 6.37 -13.69
C ALA A 54 -0.25 5.98 -14.35
N GLY A 55 0.79 6.79 -14.19
CA GLY A 55 2.14 6.50 -14.68
C GLY A 55 2.74 5.25 -14.06
N LEU A 56 2.57 5.03 -12.75
CA LEU A 56 3.01 3.83 -12.04
C LEU A 56 2.29 2.58 -12.58
N ILE A 57 0.96 2.64 -12.70
CA ILE A 57 0.15 1.52 -13.20
C ILE A 57 0.53 1.21 -14.66
N LEU A 58 0.58 2.23 -15.51
CA LEU A 58 0.84 2.08 -16.94
C LEU A 58 2.26 1.59 -17.21
N SER A 59 3.27 2.16 -16.55
CA SER A 59 4.66 1.72 -16.69
C SER A 59 4.82 0.27 -16.25
N MET A 60 4.17 -0.13 -15.15
CA MET A 60 4.24 -1.52 -14.69
C MET A 60 3.49 -2.49 -15.63
N ALA A 61 2.32 -2.10 -16.13
CA ALA A 61 1.57 -2.89 -17.09
C ALA A 61 2.34 -3.08 -18.40
N LEU A 62 2.92 -2.02 -18.95
CA LEU A 62 3.74 -2.08 -20.17
C LEU A 62 5.01 -2.90 -19.96
N TYR A 63 5.68 -2.72 -18.82
CA TYR A 63 6.81 -3.57 -18.46
C TYR A 63 6.41 -5.04 -18.47
N TYR A 64 5.27 -5.38 -17.89
CA TYR A 64 4.85 -6.76 -17.77
C TYR A 64 4.39 -7.39 -19.08
N VAL A 65 3.67 -6.63 -19.91
CA VAL A 65 3.15 -7.10 -21.20
C VAL A 65 4.27 -7.35 -22.20
N ILE A 66 5.24 -6.44 -22.29
CA ILE A 66 6.30 -6.54 -23.30
C ILE A 66 7.26 -7.66 -22.94
N GLY A 67 7.41 -8.63 -23.84
CA GLY A 67 8.32 -9.76 -23.69
C GLY A 67 7.90 -10.78 -22.61
N ASN A 68 6.61 -10.89 -22.34
CA ASN A 68 6.06 -11.97 -21.53
C ASN A 68 5.22 -12.93 -22.38
N SER A 69 5.84 -14.03 -22.80
CA SER A 69 5.21 -15.07 -23.62
C SER A 69 4.04 -15.79 -22.95
N ASN A 70 3.91 -15.70 -21.61
CA ASN A 70 2.84 -16.38 -20.88
C ASN A 70 1.48 -15.68 -21.01
N LEU A 71 1.43 -14.48 -21.60
CA LEU A 71 0.19 -13.72 -21.80
C LEU A 71 -0.54 -14.06 -23.11
N GLY A 72 0.12 -14.69 -24.07
CA GLY A 72 -0.49 -15.11 -25.33
C GLY A 72 0.48 -15.08 -26.52
N SER A 73 -0.08 -15.13 -27.73
CA SER A 73 0.67 -15.25 -29.00
C SER A 73 0.89 -13.93 -29.76
N GLY A 74 0.48 -12.80 -29.20
CA GLY A 74 0.66 -11.48 -29.82
C GLY A 74 2.13 -11.07 -29.95
N TYR A 75 2.45 -10.27 -30.98
CA TYR A 75 3.82 -9.80 -31.26
C TYR A 75 4.49 -9.14 -30.05
N LEU A 76 3.76 -8.32 -29.30
CA LEU A 76 4.27 -7.62 -28.11
C LEU A 76 4.76 -8.58 -27.01
N PHE A 77 4.12 -9.75 -26.87
CA PHE A 77 4.44 -10.74 -25.84
C PHE A 77 5.75 -11.48 -26.14
N HIS A 78 6.13 -11.56 -27.42
CA HIS A 78 7.34 -12.25 -27.88
C HIS A 78 8.51 -11.31 -28.18
N LEU A 79 8.35 -9.99 -27.95
CA LEU A 79 9.46 -9.06 -28.04
C LEU A 79 10.57 -9.42 -27.06
N ASN A 80 11.82 -9.04 -27.39
CA ASN A 80 12.93 -9.24 -26.47
C ASN A 80 12.62 -8.54 -25.12
N PRO A 81 12.71 -9.25 -23.97
CA PRO A 81 12.42 -8.68 -22.66
C PRO A 81 13.18 -7.39 -22.35
N LEU A 82 14.34 -7.16 -22.97
CA LEU A 82 15.11 -5.92 -22.82
C LEU A 82 14.33 -4.67 -23.26
N PHE A 83 13.42 -4.78 -24.23
CA PHE A 83 12.57 -3.65 -24.65
C PHE A 83 11.60 -3.20 -23.56
N SER A 84 11.34 -4.03 -22.55
CA SER A 84 10.51 -3.66 -21.40
C SER A 84 11.29 -2.84 -20.35
N ALA A 85 12.62 -2.90 -20.34
CA ALA A 85 13.47 -2.28 -19.32
C ALA A 85 13.26 -0.76 -19.12
N PRO A 86 13.03 0.05 -20.17
CA PRO A 86 12.73 1.48 -20.00
C PRO A 86 11.46 1.72 -19.15
N PHE A 87 10.45 0.85 -19.26
CA PHE A 87 9.23 0.98 -18.47
C PHE A 87 9.46 0.60 -17.01
N LEU A 88 10.32 -0.39 -16.74
CA LEU A 88 10.74 -0.70 -15.37
C LEU A 88 11.52 0.46 -14.74
N LEU A 89 12.41 1.09 -15.51
CA LEU A 89 13.15 2.26 -15.07
C LEU A 89 12.20 3.42 -14.78
N LEU A 90 11.24 3.68 -15.67
CA LEU A 90 10.22 4.70 -15.45
C LEU A 90 9.42 4.41 -14.17
N PHE A 91 9.00 3.16 -13.96
CA PHE A 91 8.34 2.75 -12.72
C PHE A 91 9.22 3.01 -11.49
N ALA A 92 10.50 2.64 -11.53
CA ALA A 92 11.44 2.85 -10.44
C ALA A 92 11.65 4.35 -10.13
N VAL A 93 11.73 5.21 -11.15
CA VAL A 93 11.85 6.67 -10.99
C VAL A 93 10.57 7.26 -10.38
N LEU A 94 9.39 6.85 -10.84
CA LEU A 94 8.13 7.29 -10.25
C LEU A 94 7.96 6.79 -8.82
N CYS A 95 8.36 5.54 -8.55
CA CYS A 95 8.40 4.95 -7.21
C CYS A 95 9.36 5.72 -6.30
N TRP A 96 10.50 6.18 -6.81
CA TRP A 96 11.41 7.06 -6.07
C TRP A 96 10.74 8.37 -5.65
N TYR A 97 9.93 8.97 -6.52
CA TYR A 97 9.25 10.23 -6.22
C TYR A 97 8.07 10.06 -5.26
N ARG A 98 7.29 8.97 -5.37
CA ARG A 98 6.11 8.68 -4.53
C ARG A 98 6.06 7.21 -4.10
N LEU A 99 7.00 6.81 -3.24
CA LEU A 99 7.10 5.44 -2.72
C LEU A 99 5.80 4.92 -2.06
N PRO A 100 5.07 5.70 -1.23
CA PRO A 100 3.82 5.23 -0.62
C PRO A 100 2.75 4.86 -1.66
N PHE A 101 2.71 5.54 -2.82
CA PHE A 101 1.75 5.23 -3.87
C PHE A 101 2.09 3.90 -4.53
N ALA A 102 3.36 3.66 -4.85
CA ALA A 102 3.79 2.41 -5.44
C ALA A 102 3.49 1.21 -4.52
N ILE A 103 3.74 1.36 -3.21
CA ILE A 103 3.42 0.34 -2.21
C ILE A 103 1.90 0.11 -2.12
N ALA A 104 1.11 1.19 -2.07
CA ALA A 104 -0.36 1.08 -2.01
C ALA A 104 -0.95 0.40 -3.27
N LEU A 105 -0.34 0.57 -4.44
CA LEU A 105 -0.82 -0.02 -5.69
C LEU A 105 -0.41 -1.48 -5.89
N LEU A 106 0.50 -2.01 -5.06
CA LEU A 106 1.03 -3.35 -5.21
C LEU A 106 -0.05 -4.45 -5.32
N PRO A 107 -1.19 -4.41 -4.59
CA PRO A 107 -2.24 -5.42 -4.74
C PRO A 107 -2.78 -5.58 -6.17
N LEU A 108 -2.70 -4.55 -7.03
CA LEU A 108 -3.09 -4.67 -8.44
C LEU A 108 -2.24 -5.68 -9.22
N THR A 109 -1.08 -6.04 -8.70
CA THR A 109 -0.18 -7.02 -9.32
C THR A 109 -0.44 -8.46 -8.90
N LEU A 110 -1.22 -8.68 -7.83
CA LEU A 110 -1.55 -10.02 -7.32
C LEU A 110 -2.19 -10.96 -8.35
N PRO A 111 -3.11 -10.49 -9.23
CA PRO A 111 -3.64 -11.34 -10.29
C PRO A 111 -2.57 -11.97 -11.18
N TYR A 112 -1.40 -11.35 -11.28
CA TYR A 112 -0.31 -11.81 -12.15
C TYR A 112 0.78 -12.58 -11.38
N TYR A 113 0.50 -12.99 -10.15
CA TYR A 113 1.47 -13.67 -9.29
C TYR A 113 1.94 -15.02 -9.85
N LEU A 114 1.06 -15.83 -10.42
CA LEU A 114 1.45 -17.14 -10.99
C LEU A 114 2.10 -17.03 -12.37
N LEU A 115 1.94 -15.89 -13.03
CA LEU A 115 2.46 -15.67 -14.36
C LEU A 115 3.86 -15.06 -14.26
N HIS A 116 4.87 -15.94 -14.30
CA HIS A 116 6.24 -15.54 -14.17
C HIS A 116 6.76 -14.96 -15.50
N LYS A 117 7.51 -13.87 -15.44
CA LYS A 117 8.21 -13.31 -16.59
C LYS A 117 9.68 -13.70 -16.53
N THR A 118 10.21 -14.27 -17.62
CA THR A 118 11.64 -14.56 -17.76
C THR A 118 12.40 -13.27 -18.06
N ILE A 119 13.30 -12.86 -17.16
CA ILE A 119 14.09 -11.64 -17.33
C ILE A 119 15.43 -11.98 -18.00
N VAL A 120 16.19 -12.90 -17.40
CA VAL A 120 17.51 -13.33 -17.89
C VAL A 120 17.62 -14.84 -17.77
N SER A 121 17.73 -15.53 -18.91
CA SER A 121 17.95 -16.98 -18.99
C SER A 121 16.91 -17.77 -18.18
N HIS A 122 17.31 -18.37 -17.05
CA HIS A 122 16.46 -19.22 -16.21
C HIS A 122 15.76 -18.47 -15.06
N TYR A 123 16.07 -17.19 -14.84
CA TYR A 123 15.44 -16.43 -13.76
C TYR A 123 14.09 -15.88 -14.19
N SER A 124 13.04 -16.43 -13.59
CA SER A 124 11.65 -16.04 -13.78
C SER A 124 11.08 -15.47 -12.49
N PHE A 125 10.52 -14.27 -12.57
CA PHE A 125 9.92 -13.61 -11.42
C PHE A 125 8.48 -13.21 -11.75
N SER A 126 7.60 -13.27 -10.76
CA SER A 126 6.23 -12.77 -10.92
C SER A 126 6.19 -11.25 -10.97
N LEU A 127 5.08 -10.69 -11.46
CA LEU A 127 4.92 -9.24 -11.49
C LEU A 127 4.99 -8.62 -10.09
N ALA A 128 4.40 -9.32 -9.11
CA ALA A 128 4.36 -8.88 -7.71
C ALA A 128 5.74 -8.93 -7.05
N GLU A 129 6.56 -9.94 -7.36
CA GLU A 129 7.93 -10.01 -6.88
C GLU A 129 8.78 -8.86 -7.44
N ILE A 130 8.61 -8.54 -8.72
CA ILE A 130 9.36 -7.45 -9.37
C ILE A 130 8.94 -6.09 -8.80
N THR A 131 7.63 -5.81 -8.64
CA THR A 131 7.17 -4.57 -7.99
C THR A 131 7.69 -4.46 -6.57
N LEU A 132 7.54 -5.53 -5.77
CA LEU A 132 7.99 -5.55 -4.39
C LEU A 132 9.50 -5.32 -4.31
N GLY A 133 10.28 -6.00 -5.15
CA GLY A 133 11.73 -5.86 -5.23
C GLY A 133 12.16 -4.42 -5.58
N VAL A 134 11.50 -3.78 -6.56
CA VAL A 134 11.77 -2.38 -6.90
C VAL A 134 11.40 -1.45 -5.74
N CYS A 135 10.23 -1.63 -5.12
CA CYS A 135 9.82 -0.84 -3.96
C CYS A 135 10.80 -0.97 -2.79
N LEU A 136 11.26 -2.20 -2.49
CA LEU A 136 12.27 -2.47 -1.46
C LEU A 136 13.61 -1.81 -1.80
N LEU A 137 14.07 -1.94 -3.03
CA LEU A 137 15.33 -1.36 -3.48
C LEU A 137 15.29 0.17 -3.41
N VAL A 138 14.20 0.79 -3.87
CA VAL A 138 13.97 2.24 -3.75
C VAL A 138 13.93 2.67 -2.30
N ALA A 139 13.16 1.97 -1.44
CA ALA A 139 13.08 2.26 -0.01
C ALA A 139 14.45 2.17 0.67
N LEU A 140 15.21 1.12 0.39
CA LEU A 140 16.55 0.89 0.92
C LEU A 140 17.52 1.99 0.47
N LEU A 141 17.54 2.32 -0.82
CA LEU A 141 18.40 3.38 -1.35
C LEU A 141 18.03 4.75 -0.78
N GLN A 142 16.74 5.08 -0.64
CA GLN A 142 16.31 6.30 0.03
C GLN A 142 16.75 6.34 1.49
N PHE A 143 16.66 5.20 2.19
CA PHE A 143 17.13 5.09 3.57
C PHE A 143 18.65 5.31 3.67
N LEU A 144 19.45 4.70 2.78
CA LEU A 144 20.90 4.83 2.78
C LEU A 144 21.35 6.25 2.42
N LEU A 145 20.79 6.84 1.35
CA LEU A 145 21.21 8.15 0.85
C LEU A 145 20.69 9.31 1.71
N TRP A 146 19.51 9.16 2.32
CA TRP A 146 18.84 10.22 3.05
C TRP A 146 18.53 9.84 4.50
N ARG A 147 19.42 9.06 5.13
CA ARG A 147 19.24 8.52 6.49
C ARG A 147 18.69 9.51 7.52
N ASN A 148 19.22 10.75 7.54
CA ASN A 148 18.77 11.80 8.48
C ASN A 148 17.48 12.53 8.07
N ARG A 149 17.03 12.41 6.83
CA ARG A 149 15.83 13.06 6.28
C ARG A 149 14.74 12.06 5.88
N TRP A 150 14.93 10.79 6.20
CA TRP A 150 13.97 9.76 5.80
C TRP A 150 12.70 9.90 6.64
N GLN A 151 11.70 10.53 6.04
CA GLN A 151 10.44 10.87 6.69
C GLN A 151 9.66 9.63 7.16
N TYR A 152 9.98 8.44 6.64
CA TYR A 152 9.31 7.18 6.93
C TYR A 152 9.90 6.40 8.11
N TRP A 153 10.93 6.93 8.79
CA TRP A 153 11.48 6.27 9.98
C TRP A 153 10.40 6.11 11.05
N LEU A 154 10.22 4.87 11.53
CA LEU A 154 9.35 4.55 12.67
C LEU A 154 10.21 4.16 13.87
N SER A 155 9.80 4.61 15.05
CA SER A 155 10.34 4.06 16.28
C SER A 155 9.86 2.62 16.48
N TRP A 156 10.63 1.81 17.21
CA TRP A 156 10.23 0.44 17.55
C TRP A 156 8.92 0.40 18.34
N GLN A 157 8.67 1.41 19.19
CA GLN A 157 7.42 1.54 19.94
C GLN A 157 6.24 1.76 18.99
N GLU A 158 6.36 2.68 18.04
CA GLU A 158 5.30 2.96 17.08
C GLU A 158 5.02 1.76 16.15
N LEU A 159 6.07 1.05 15.72
CA LEU A 159 5.91 -0.18 14.93
C LEU A 159 5.18 -1.25 15.76
N ARG A 160 5.54 -1.39 17.03
CA ARG A 160 4.89 -2.32 17.95
C ARG A 160 3.43 -1.96 18.17
N ASP A 161 3.10 -0.69 18.30
CA ASP A 161 1.73 -0.22 18.48
C ASP A 161 0.88 -0.47 17.22
N ARG A 162 1.46 -0.34 16.02
CA ARG A 162 0.76 -0.63 14.76
C ARG A 162 0.51 -2.12 14.52
N LEU A 163 1.47 -2.98 14.86
CA LEU A 163 1.29 -4.45 14.79
C LEU A 163 0.43 -4.98 15.94
N GLY A 164 0.39 -4.27 17.07
CA GLY A 164 -0.39 -4.62 18.25
C GLY A 164 -0.11 -6.05 18.73
N PRO A 165 -1.16 -6.88 18.95
CA PRO A 165 -0.99 -8.24 19.48
C PRO A 165 -0.39 -9.23 18.47
N PHE A 166 -0.24 -8.85 17.20
CA PHE A 166 0.15 -9.78 16.13
C PHE A 166 1.66 -10.02 16.02
N ILE A 167 2.50 -9.28 16.74
CA ILE A 167 3.96 -9.44 16.67
C ILE A 167 4.39 -10.86 17.06
N ILE A 168 3.89 -11.35 18.20
CA ILE A 168 4.27 -12.67 18.71
C ILE A 168 3.82 -13.78 17.74
N PRO A 169 2.55 -13.84 17.31
CA PRO A 169 2.12 -14.81 16.29
C PRO A 169 2.95 -14.75 15.01
N VAL A 170 3.24 -13.56 14.48
CA VAL A 170 4.03 -13.38 13.25
C VAL A 170 5.45 -13.92 13.43
N VAL A 171 6.11 -13.60 14.54
CA VAL A 171 7.47 -14.09 14.82
C VAL A 171 7.48 -15.61 15.00
N VAL A 172 6.53 -16.16 15.77
CA VAL A 172 6.41 -17.61 15.96
C VAL A 172 6.17 -18.32 14.63
N PHE A 173 5.28 -17.80 13.79
CA PHE A 173 5.00 -18.34 12.47
C PHE A 173 6.23 -18.28 11.55
N LEU A 174 6.92 -17.13 11.50
CA LEU A 174 8.12 -16.96 10.71
C LEU A 174 9.23 -17.94 11.12
N VAL A 175 9.44 -18.10 12.43
CA VAL A 175 10.43 -19.03 12.98
C VAL A 175 10.05 -20.47 12.65
N ALA A 176 8.79 -20.87 12.86
CA ALA A 176 8.30 -22.20 12.53
C ALA A 176 8.45 -22.51 11.02
N ALA A 177 8.09 -21.56 10.15
CA ALA A 177 8.26 -21.67 8.71
C ALA A 177 9.74 -21.80 8.32
N ALA A 178 10.63 -21.01 8.91
CA ALA A 178 12.08 -21.13 8.67
C ALA A 178 12.65 -22.49 9.14
N PHE A 179 12.22 -22.99 10.31
CA PHE A 179 12.61 -24.32 10.78
C PHE A 179 12.12 -25.45 9.86
N SER A 180 10.94 -25.30 9.25
CA SER A 180 10.41 -26.30 8.31
C SER A 180 11.34 -26.57 7.12
N ILE A 181 12.11 -25.57 6.66
CA ILE A 181 13.04 -25.70 5.53
C ILE A 181 14.16 -26.70 5.87
N ILE A 182 14.59 -26.74 7.14
CA ILE A 182 15.67 -27.61 7.60
C ILE A 182 15.24 -29.08 7.53
N ILE A 183 13.96 -29.35 7.82
CA ILE A 183 13.36 -30.68 7.88
C ILE A 183 12.88 -31.15 6.49
N ALA A 184 12.63 -30.23 5.56
CA ALA A 184 12.06 -30.53 4.26
C ALA A 184 12.93 -31.47 3.40
N TYR A 185 12.27 -32.41 2.72
CA TYR A 185 12.91 -33.35 1.79
C TYR A 185 13.57 -32.63 0.60
N ASN A 186 12.84 -31.71 -0.04
CA ASN A 186 13.39 -30.84 -1.07
C ASN A 186 13.57 -29.42 -0.52
N LYS A 187 14.81 -29.08 -0.15
CA LYS A 187 15.14 -27.77 0.42
C LYS A 187 14.99 -26.63 -0.57
N VAL A 188 15.14 -26.88 -1.87
CA VAL A 188 15.05 -25.83 -2.89
C VAL A 188 13.59 -25.39 -3.05
N ASP A 189 12.68 -26.36 -3.16
CA ASP A 189 11.24 -26.07 -3.25
C ASP A 189 10.74 -25.47 -1.93
N ALA A 190 11.19 -25.99 -0.78
CA ALA A 190 10.82 -25.44 0.52
C ALA A 190 11.30 -23.99 0.71
N LEU A 191 12.51 -23.65 0.26
CA LEU A 191 13.01 -22.28 0.32
C LEU A 191 12.20 -21.35 -0.60
N ARG A 192 11.81 -21.84 -1.79
CA ARG A 192 10.96 -21.11 -2.72
C ARG A 192 9.59 -20.82 -2.09
N SER A 193 8.91 -21.85 -1.57
CA SER A 193 7.61 -21.69 -0.89
C SER A 193 7.72 -20.79 0.34
N PHE A 194 8.77 -20.90 1.14
CA PHE A 194 8.99 -19.99 2.28
C PHE A 194 9.11 -18.53 1.83
N ARG A 195 9.86 -18.27 0.75
CA ARG A 195 10.00 -16.93 0.20
C ARG A 195 8.65 -16.39 -0.27
N GLU A 196 7.98 -17.17 -1.09
CA GLU A 196 6.75 -16.82 -1.80
C GLU A 196 5.54 -16.62 -0.87
N GLU A 197 5.38 -17.50 0.13
CA GLU A 197 4.19 -17.53 0.99
C GLU A 197 4.37 -16.80 2.32
N VAL A 198 5.61 -16.65 2.80
CA VAL A 198 5.88 -16.10 4.15
C VAL A 198 6.73 -14.84 4.07
N PHE A 199 7.91 -14.92 3.47
CA PHE A 199 8.88 -13.83 3.55
C PHE A 199 8.46 -12.58 2.76
N ASP A 200 8.08 -12.75 1.49
CA ASP A 200 7.70 -11.63 0.61
C ASP A 200 6.43 -10.91 1.12
N PRO A 201 5.35 -11.59 1.57
CA PRO A 201 4.22 -10.94 2.21
C PRO A 201 4.61 -10.18 3.48
N LEU A 202 5.51 -10.70 4.31
CA LEU A 202 5.98 -10.00 5.51
C LEU A 202 6.81 -8.76 5.18
N LEU A 203 7.65 -8.82 4.14
CA LEU A 203 8.36 -7.66 3.62
C LEU A 203 7.40 -6.58 3.13
N TYR A 204 6.34 -7.00 2.41
CA TYR A 204 5.30 -6.08 1.97
C TYR A 204 4.56 -5.44 3.14
N VAL A 205 4.17 -6.22 4.16
CA VAL A 205 3.52 -5.70 5.37
C VAL A 205 4.45 -4.72 6.09
N ALA A 206 5.73 -5.03 6.23
CA ALA A 206 6.70 -4.12 6.81
C ALA A 206 6.76 -2.80 6.03
N LEU A 207 6.95 -2.85 4.71
CA LEU A 207 6.93 -1.66 3.84
C LEU A 207 5.63 -0.85 3.99
N ALA A 208 4.48 -1.52 4.01
CA ALA A 208 3.19 -0.89 4.18
C ALA A 208 3.11 -0.15 5.53
N LEU A 209 3.57 -0.78 6.61
CA LEU A 209 3.58 -0.18 7.95
C LEU A 209 4.51 1.03 8.06
N TYR A 210 5.68 1.01 7.40
CA TYR A 210 6.63 2.12 7.39
C TYR A 210 6.13 3.30 6.55
N CYS A 211 5.63 3.02 5.34
CA CYS A 211 5.40 4.03 4.31
C CYS A 211 3.95 4.52 4.22
N LEU A 212 2.94 3.70 4.52
CA LEU A 212 1.53 4.12 4.45
C LEU A 212 1.13 4.75 5.78
N ARG A 213 1.06 6.09 5.80
CA ARG A 213 0.76 6.86 7.01
C ARG A 213 -0.53 7.65 6.92
N SER A 214 -0.95 8.01 5.70
CA SER A 214 -2.17 8.80 5.51
C SER A 214 -3.38 7.91 5.26
N ARG A 215 -4.57 8.41 5.62
CA ARG A 215 -5.84 7.77 5.24
C ARG A 215 -5.94 7.60 3.74
N GLN A 216 -5.41 8.55 2.96
CA GLN A 216 -5.43 8.47 1.51
C GLN A 216 -4.61 7.26 0.99
N ASP A 217 -3.45 6.98 1.59
CA ASP A 217 -2.63 5.83 1.22
C ASP A 217 -3.35 4.50 1.48
N VAL A 218 -4.02 4.40 2.63
CA VAL A 218 -4.85 3.23 2.95
C VAL A 218 -6.04 3.11 2.00
N THR A 219 -6.70 4.22 1.63
CA THR A 219 -7.78 4.17 0.63
C THR A 219 -7.28 3.74 -0.75
N ARG A 220 -6.06 4.13 -1.14
CA ARG A 220 -5.44 3.66 -2.39
C ARG A 220 -5.11 2.17 -2.31
N LEU A 221 -4.61 1.70 -1.17
CA LEU A 221 -4.33 0.29 -0.92
C LEU A 221 -5.60 -0.56 -1.05
N LEU A 222 -6.67 -0.14 -0.37
CA LEU A 222 -7.96 -0.81 -0.44
C LEU A 222 -8.57 -0.72 -1.85
N GLY A 223 -8.43 0.42 -2.50
CA GLY A 223 -8.84 0.61 -3.90
C GLY A 223 -8.09 -0.30 -4.86
N ALA A 224 -6.78 -0.49 -4.67
CA ALA A 224 -5.95 -1.41 -5.44
C ALA A 224 -6.35 -2.88 -5.22
N LEU A 225 -6.64 -3.25 -3.96
CA LEU A 225 -7.13 -4.59 -3.63
C LEU A 225 -8.50 -4.86 -4.28
N LEU A 226 -9.45 -3.93 -4.16
CA LEU A 226 -10.75 -4.03 -4.82
C LEU A 226 -10.61 -4.05 -6.35
N GLY A 227 -9.71 -3.22 -6.88
CA GLY A 227 -9.37 -3.19 -8.30
C GLY A 227 -8.82 -4.52 -8.81
N SER A 228 -8.03 -5.23 -7.99
CA SER A 228 -7.51 -6.56 -8.32
C SER A 228 -8.64 -7.59 -8.45
N GLY A 229 -9.58 -7.62 -7.49
CA GLY A 229 -10.74 -8.50 -7.55
C GLY A 229 -11.68 -8.14 -8.70
N PHE A 230 -11.88 -6.85 -8.96
CA PHE A 230 -12.65 -6.37 -10.12
C PHE A 230 -12.03 -6.81 -11.45
N LEU A 231 -10.71 -6.68 -11.58
CA LEU A 231 -9.98 -7.12 -12.77
C LEU A 231 -10.14 -8.63 -12.99
N VAL A 232 -10.00 -9.43 -11.94
CA VAL A 232 -10.19 -10.88 -12.01
C VAL A 232 -11.63 -11.25 -12.37
N ALA A 233 -12.62 -10.54 -11.81
CA ALA A 233 -14.03 -10.74 -12.14
C ALA A 233 -14.31 -10.45 -13.63
N LEU A 234 -13.81 -9.31 -14.13
CA LEU A 234 -13.99 -8.90 -15.53
C LEU A 234 -13.35 -9.92 -16.47
N LEU A 235 -12.12 -10.33 -16.21
CA LEU A 235 -11.44 -11.35 -17.01
C LEU A 235 -12.15 -12.71 -16.94
N GLY A 236 -12.72 -13.07 -15.78
CA GLY A 236 -13.53 -14.28 -15.63
C GLY A 236 -14.81 -14.25 -16.46
N ILE A 237 -15.51 -13.10 -16.50
CA ILE A 237 -16.69 -12.89 -17.36
C ILE A 237 -16.28 -13.02 -18.83
N VAL A 238 -15.19 -12.37 -19.24
CA VAL A 238 -14.67 -12.47 -20.62
C VAL A 238 -14.32 -13.92 -20.97
N GLN A 239 -13.64 -14.65 -20.08
CA GLN A 239 -13.30 -16.06 -20.29
C GLN A 239 -14.56 -16.92 -20.46
N PHE A 240 -15.58 -16.70 -19.62
CA PHE A 240 -16.83 -17.45 -19.66
C PHE A 240 -17.60 -17.25 -20.96
N PHE A 241 -17.73 -16.01 -21.45
CA PHE A 241 -18.52 -15.70 -22.64
C PHE A 241 -17.78 -15.95 -23.96
N PHE A 242 -16.50 -15.57 -24.06
CA PHE A 242 -15.76 -15.60 -25.33
C PHE A 242 -14.89 -16.85 -25.47
N PHE A 243 -14.46 -17.45 -24.36
CA PHE A 243 -13.49 -18.55 -24.35
C PHE A 243 -14.04 -19.84 -23.71
N LYS A 244 -15.36 -20.06 -23.82
CA LYS A 244 -16.07 -21.21 -23.23
C LYS A 244 -15.47 -22.57 -23.61
N ASN A 245 -14.87 -22.67 -24.78
CA ASN A 245 -14.22 -23.89 -25.29
C ASN A 245 -12.83 -24.15 -24.66
N GLN A 246 -12.24 -23.15 -24.02
CA GLN A 246 -10.95 -23.23 -23.32
C GLN A 246 -11.13 -23.38 -21.79
N LEU A 247 -12.37 -23.47 -21.30
CA LEU A 247 -12.63 -23.77 -19.90
C LEU A 247 -12.13 -25.18 -19.59
N VAL A 248 -11.30 -25.30 -18.56
CA VAL A 248 -10.76 -26.58 -18.12
C VAL A 248 -11.92 -27.40 -17.54
N LEU A 249 -12.00 -28.65 -17.97
CA LEU A 249 -12.92 -29.63 -17.40
C LEU A 249 -12.28 -30.18 -16.14
N GLU A 250 -12.89 -29.88 -14.99
CA GLU A 250 -12.41 -30.37 -13.71
C GLU A 250 -12.80 -31.84 -13.50
N SER A 251 -12.18 -32.46 -12.48
CA SER A 251 -12.41 -33.88 -12.12
C SER A 251 -13.86 -34.23 -11.79
N ASP A 252 -14.69 -33.24 -11.46
CA ASP A 252 -16.13 -33.34 -11.20
C ASP A 252 -16.99 -33.24 -12.47
N GLY A 253 -16.37 -33.09 -13.65
CA GLY A 253 -17.05 -32.94 -14.94
C GLY A 253 -17.61 -31.54 -15.20
N ILE A 254 -17.33 -30.57 -14.32
CA ILE A 254 -17.81 -29.20 -14.47
C ILE A 254 -16.71 -28.35 -15.13
N ARG A 255 -17.08 -27.56 -16.15
CA ARG A 255 -16.17 -26.59 -16.75
C ARG A 255 -16.11 -25.34 -15.89
N ARG A 256 -14.94 -25.02 -15.37
CA ARG A 256 -14.75 -23.87 -14.48
C ARG A 256 -13.88 -22.80 -15.15
N VAL A 257 -13.94 -21.60 -14.59
CA VAL A 257 -13.15 -20.43 -15.00
C VAL A 257 -11.83 -20.47 -14.22
N HIS A 258 -10.69 -20.40 -14.91
CA HIS A 258 -9.35 -20.54 -14.29
C HIS A 258 -8.51 -19.27 -14.34
N VAL A 259 -8.92 -18.26 -15.13
CA VAL A 259 -8.24 -16.98 -15.41
C VAL A 259 -6.72 -17.02 -15.13
N MET A 260 -6.20 -16.10 -14.31
CA MET A 260 -4.77 -15.94 -14.05
C MET A 260 -4.23 -16.88 -12.95
N TYR A 261 -5.11 -17.58 -12.22
CA TYR A 261 -4.74 -18.37 -11.05
C TYR A 261 -4.70 -19.88 -11.28
N GLY A 262 -4.99 -20.35 -12.49
CA GLY A 262 -4.92 -21.77 -12.86
C GLY A 262 -5.96 -22.68 -12.19
N SER A 263 -6.70 -22.21 -11.18
CA SER A 263 -7.80 -22.92 -10.53
C SER A 263 -8.94 -21.97 -10.14
N ALA A 264 -10.18 -22.46 -10.22
CA ALA A 264 -11.35 -21.72 -9.75
C ALA A 264 -11.35 -21.50 -8.23
N ASN A 265 -10.72 -22.42 -7.48
CA ASN A 265 -10.62 -22.32 -6.02
C ASN A 265 -9.76 -21.12 -5.60
N SER A 266 -8.64 -20.90 -6.28
CA SER A 266 -7.75 -19.74 -6.04
C SER A 266 -8.45 -18.41 -6.33
N ILE A 267 -9.35 -18.36 -7.33
CA ILE A 267 -10.18 -17.19 -7.60
C ILE A 267 -11.17 -16.96 -6.45
N GLY A 268 -11.82 -18.01 -5.96
CA GLY A 268 -12.71 -17.96 -4.80
C GLY A 268 -11.99 -17.40 -3.57
N LEU A 269 -10.77 -17.88 -3.31
CA LEU A 269 -9.92 -17.44 -2.20
C LEU A 269 -9.61 -15.93 -2.26
N LEU A 270 -9.38 -15.37 -3.45
CA LEU A 270 -9.24 -13.91 -3.61
C LEU A 270 -10.54 -13.18 -3.23
N PHE A 271 -11.69 -13.66 -3.71
CA PHE A 271 -12.98 -13.05 -3.42
C PHE A 271 -13.40 -13.16 -1.96
N ASP A 272 -13.00 -14.23 -1.27
CA ASP A 272 -13.22 -14.40 0.17
C ASP A 272 -12.55 -13.29 0.99
N TYR A 273 -11.50 -12.64 0.48
CA TYR A 273 -10.91 -11.46 1.10
C TYR A 273 -11.46 -10.15 0.55
N VAL A 274 -11.57 -10.04 -0.78
CA VAL A 274 -11.93 -8.76 -1.44
C VAL A 274 -13.39 -8.37 -1.14
N LEU A 275 -14.33 -9.33 -1.16
CA LEU A 275 -15.75 -9.03 -1.00
C LEU A 275 -16.09 -8.56 0.42
N PRO A 276 -15.69 -9.23 1.52
CA PRO A 276 -16.01 -8.76 2.87
C PRO A 276 -15.44 -7.37 3.15
N ILE A 277 -14.21 -7.10 2.69
CA ILE A 277 -13.58 -5.78 2.82
C ILE A 277 -14.37 -4.74 2.03
N GLY A 278 -14.74 -5.04 0.78
CA GLY A 278 -15.55 -4.15 -0.05
C GLY A 278 -16.92 -3.85 0.56
N PHE A 279 -17.62 -4.87 1.05
CA PHE A 279 -18.90 -4.70 1.73
C PHE A 279 -18.75 -3.85 3.00
N ALA A 280 -17.74 -4.11 3.83
CA ALA A 280 -17.47 -3.30 5.02
C ALA A 280 -17.23 -1.82 4.67
N LEU A 281 -16.49 -1.54 3.58
CA LEU A 281 -16.27 -0.18 3.11
C LEU A 281 -17.56 0.50 2.64
N VAL A 282 -18.41 -0.21 1.90
CA VAL A 282 -19.71 0.33 1.45
C VAL A 282 -20.61 0.62 2.66
N VAL A 283 -20.74 -0.31 3.59
CA VAL A 283 -21.57 -0.17 4.79
C VAL A 283 -21.06 0.95 5.71
N SER A 284 -19.74 1.03 5.94
CA SER A 284 -19.17 2.10 6.77
C SER A 284 -19.42 3.49 6.16
N ARG A 285 -19.39 3.59 4.81
CA ARG A 285 -19.63 4.84 4.09
C ARG A 285 -21.09 5.28 4.13
N THR A 286 -22.04 4.35 4.18
CA THR A 286 -23.48 4.67 4.27
C THR A 286 -23.88 5.07 5.69
N GLN A 287 -23.23 4.52 6.72
CA GLN A 287 -23.52 4.82 8.13
C GLN A 287 -22.88 6.14 8.61
N TYR A 288 -21.71 6.51 8.07
CA TYR A 288 -21.02 7.74 8.44
C TYR A 288 -20.64 8.54 7.18
N PRO A 289 -21.56 9.35 6.62
CA PRO A 289 -21.20 10.26 5.55
C PRO A 289 -20.14 11.23 6.08
N TRP A 290 -18.98 11.26 5.41
CA TRP A 290 -17.78 12.02 5.78
C TRP A 290 -17.99 13.54 5.96
N SER A 291 -19.18 14.06 5.62
CA SER A 291 -19.62 15.43 5.93
C SER A 291 -19.93 15.66 7.42
N ALA A 292 -20.02 14.62 8.25
CA ALA A 292 -20.31 14.73 9.68
C ALA A 292 -19.05 14.74 10.58
N LEU A 293 -17.86 14.62 10.00
CA LEU A 293 -16.57 14.54 10.72
C LEU A 293 -15.53 15.56 10.21
N ALA A 294 -15.95 16.53 9.40
CA ALA A 294 -15.18 17.71 9.02
C ALA A 294 -15.77 18.94 9.73
#